data_AF-A0A533SE73-F1
#
_entry.id   AF-A0A533SE73-F1
#
_cell.length_a   1.000
_cell.length_b   1.000
_cell.length_c   1.000
_cell.angle_alpha   90.00
_cell.angle_beta   90.00
_cell.angle_gamma   90.00
#
_symmetry.space_group_name_H-M   'P 1'
#
loop_
_entity.id
_entity.type
_entity.pdbx_description
1 polymer ?
#
loop_
_entity_poly.entity_id
_entity_poly.type
_entity_poly.pdbx_seq_one_letter_code
_entity_poly.pdbx_strand_id
1 'polypeptide(L)'
;MRKQDQNAHAVPSFAGYLNKVFDFRSAVASLSDARHDPDISPQAVFLSAFYSFVFRLPSFQQLEADLEHKPLQQWVGVDGPFSDDALRYSLCGFDLAPLEQMLVRVNRVLKRNKAFQEGRVQGRIVAALDGIEVLSSYSRSCDQCRERRVKYTADDGHTIERLQYYHRAVGCQIVSSPVKPLLAIEWVRPGEGEDTAALRLLARLPQ
;
A
#
# COMPACT_ATOMS: atom_id res chain seq x y z
N MET A 1 -46.40 15.44 16.09
CA MET A 1 -46.04 14.24 15.32
C MET A 1 -45.74 14.64 13.87
N ARG A 2 -44.48 14.94 13.57
CA ARG A 2 -43.98 15.12 12.19
C ARG A 2 -42.83 14.14 12.02
N LYS A 3 -43.02 13.11 11.18
CA LYS A 3 -41.91 12.29 10.66
C LYS A 3 -41.00 13.26 9.90
N GLN A 4 -39.84 13.55 10.47
CA GLN A 4 -38.77 14.18 9.70
C GLN A 4 -38.32 13.19 8.63
N ASP A 5 -38.31 13.67 7.40
CA ASP A 5 -37.72 13.02 6.23
C ASP A 5 -36.26 12.66 6.52
N GLN A 6 -36.02 11.41 6.93
CA GLN A 6 -34.71 10.80 6.86
C GLN A 6 -34.72 9.86 5.65
N ASN A 7 -33.78 10.08 4.72
CA ASN A 7 -33.26 9.17 3.69
C ASN A 7 -33.42 9.64 2.24
N ALA A 8 -32.66 10.67 1.84
CA ALA A 8 -32.32 10.86 0.42
C ALA A 8 -30.85 11.19 0.13
N HIS A 9 -30.06 11.67 1.10
CA HIS A 9 -28.71 12.22 0.82
C HIS A 9 -27.60 11.85 1.82
N ALA A 10 -27.72 10.73 2.55
CA ALA A 10 -26.59 10.27 3.35
C ALA A 10 -25.48 9.73 2.43
N VAL A 11 -24.32 10.40 2.41
CA VAL A 11 -23.10 9.82 1.84
C VAL A 11 -22.80 8.56 2.64
N PRO A 12 -22.66 7.38 2.00
CA PRO A 12 -22.25 6.18 2.72
C PRO A 12 -20.98 6.49 3.51
N SER A 13 -20.86 5.99 4.74
CA SER A 13 -19.58 6.06 5.46
C SER A 13 -18.47 5.54 4.55
N PHE A 14 -17.25 6.09 4.65
CA PHE A 14 -16.13 5.67 3.81
C PHE A 14 -15.98 4.13 3.79
N ALA A 15 -16.06 3.49 4.96
CA ALA A 15 -16.05 2.03 5.08
C ALA A 15 -17.25 1.36 4.37
N GLY A 16 -18.45 1.92 4.47
CA GLY A 16 -19.63 1.44 3.76
C GLY A 16 -19.47 1.51 2.25
N TYR A 17 -18.87 2.58 1.73
CA TYR A 17 -18.57 2.73 0.30
C TYR A 17 -17.53 1.70 -0.17
N LEU A 18 -16.44 1.52 0.58
CA LEU A 18 -15.41 0.53 0.26
C LEU A 18 -16.01 -0.87 0.13
N ASN A 19 -16.85 -1.27 1.08
CA ASN A 19 -17.48 -2.59 1.04
C ASN A 19 -18.51 -2.70 -0.08
N LYS A 20 -19.34 -1.68 -0.28
CA LYS A 20 -20.38 -1.70 -1.31
C LYS A 20 -19.81 -1.76 -2.73
N VAL A 21 -18.75 -1.00 -3.01
CA VAL A 21 -18.23 -0.83 -4.38
C VAL A 21 -17.11 -1.81 -4.68
N PHE A 22 -16.21 -2.06 -3.73
CA PHE A 22 -15.02 -2.87 -3.93
C PHE A 22 -15.07 -4.24 -3.26
N ASP A 23 -16.14 -4.54 -2.52
CA ASP A 23 -16.25 -5.77 -1.73
C ASP A 23 -15.02 -5.96 -0.83
N PHE A 24 -14.63 -4.84 -0.21
CA PHE A 24 -13.33 -4.66 0.46
C PHE A 24 -13.11 -5.67 1.59
N ARG A 25 -14.11 -5.95 2.44
CA ARG A 25 -13.98 -7.00 3.48
C ARG A 25 -13.68 -8.39 2.92
N SER A 26 -14.34 -8.78 1.83
CA SER A 26 -14.10 -10.08 1.20
C SER A 26 -12.71 -10.15 0.58
N ALA A 27 -12.21 -9.05 0.00
CA ALA A 27 -10.84 -8.97 -0.48
C ALA A 27 -9.83 -9.11 0.68
N VAL A 28 -10.08 -8.41 1.79
CA VAL A 28 -9.25 -8.51 3.01
C VAL A 28 -9.26 -9.92 3.58
N ALA A 29 -10.40 -10.62 3.56
CA ALA A 29 -10.50 -12.00 4.08
C ALA A 29 -9.54 -12.99 3.39
N SER A 30 -9.13 -12.72 2.15
CA SER A 30 -8.18 -13.55 1.41
C SER A 30 -6.70 -13.32 1.76
N LEU A 31 -6.41 -12.29 2.56
CA LEU A 31 -5.03 -11.95 2.91
C LEU A 31 -4.48 -12.93 3.95
N SER A 32 -3.17 -13.19 3.85
CA SER A 32 -2.45 -14.08 4.75
C SER A 32 -1.03 -13.59 4.97
N ASP A 33 -0.37 -14.14 5.98
CA ASP A 33 1.06 -13.96 6.21
C ASP A 33 1.71 -15.30 6.59
N ALA A 34 3.03 -15.30 6.71
CA ALA A 34 3.81 -16.50 6.97
C ALA A 34 3.73 -17.02 8.42
N ARG A 35 3.02 -16.33 9.33
CA ARG A 35 2.94 -16.74 10.74
C ARG A 35 2.03 -17.96 10.88
N HIS A 36 2.39 -18.84 11.81
CA HIS A 36 1.57 -19.99 12.17
C HIS A 36 0.67 -19.64 13.36
N ASP A 37 -0.64 -19.88 13.24
CA ASP A 37 -1.66 -19.67 14.27
C ASP A 37 -1.52 -18.34 15.05
N PRO A 38 -1.58 -17.18 14.37
CA PRO A 38 -1.34 -15.90 15.03
C PRO A 38 -2.56 -15.43 15.86
N ASP A 39 -2.31 -14.96 17.08
CA ASP A 39 -3.33 -14.33 17.94
C ASP A 39 -4.02 -13.14 17.25
N ILE A 40 -3.23 -12.34 16.52
CA ILE A 40 -3.72 -11.21 15.71
C ILE A 40 -3.70 -11.62 14.24
N SER A 41 -4.89 -11.68 13.64
CA SER A 41 -5.06 -12.11 12.26
C SER A 41 -4.31 -11.20 11.25
N PRO A 42 -3.82 -11.74 10.11
CA PRO A 42 -3.23 -10.94 9.03
C PRO A 42 -4.19 -9.85 8.51
N GLN A 43 -5.50 -10.12 8.56
CA GLN A 43 -6.55 -9.18 8.16
C GLN A 43 -6.62 -7.97 9.09
N ALA A 44 -6.57 -8.19 10.40
CA ALA A 44 -6.51 -7.12 11.39
C ALA A 44 -5.26 -6.26 11.19
N VAL A 45 -4.09 -6.90 10.97
CA VAL A 45 -2.84 -6.19 10.66
C VAL A 45 -2.98 -5.33 9.41
N PHE A 46 -3.49 -5.90 8.31
CA PHE A 46 -3.69 -5.15 7.07
C PHE A 46 -4.64 -3.97 7.25
N LEU A 47 -5.76 -4.17 7.94
CA LEU A 47 -6.73 -3.12 8.20
C LEU A 47 -6.13 -2.00 9.04
N SER A 48 -5.39 -2.33 10.09
CA SER A 48 -4.67 -1.34 10.90
C SER A 48 -3.66 -0.56 10.06
N ALA A 49 -2.85 -1.24 9.24
CA ALA A 49 -1.91 -0.56 8.33
C ALA A 49 -2.64 0.33 7.31
N PHE A 50 -3.74 -0.15 6.73
CA PHE A 50 -4.59 0.62 5.82
C PHE A 50 -5.14 1.87 6.50
N TYR A 51 -5.61 1.77 7.76
CA TYR A 51 -6.03 2.91 8.55
C TYR A 51 -4.88 3.92 8.72
N SER A 52 -3.67 3.46 9.08
CA SER A 52 -2.49 4.34 9.16
C SER A 52 -2.22 5.09 7.86
N PHE A 53 -2.37 4.43 6.69
CA PHE A 53 -2.20 5.09 5.39
C PHE A 53 -3.30 6.11 5.10
N VAL A 54 -4.57 5.77 5.36
CA VAL A 54 -5.71 6.68 5.12
C VAL A 54 -5.62 7.93 5.99
N PHE A 55 -5.22 7.79 7.25
CA PHE A 55 -5.10 8.89 8.21
C PHE A 55 -3.69 9.49 8.28
N ARG A 56 -2.75 9.00 7.46
CA ARG A 56 -1.36 9.46 7.38
C ARG A 56 -0.66 9.48 8.75
N LEU A 57 -0.83 8.41 9.52
CA LEU A 57 -0.16 8.29 10.81
C LEU A 57 1.36 8.24 10.61
N PRO A 58 2.15 8.88 11.49
CA PRO A 58 3.59 9.00 11.33
C PRO A 58 4.35 7.71 11.68
N SER A 59 3.77 6.81 12.47
CA SER A 59 4.43 5.60 12.96
C SER A 59 3.44 4.53 13.39
N PHE A 60 3.94 3.30 13.53
CA PHE A 60 3.16 2.21 14.13
C PHE A 60 2.95 2.37 15.63
N GLN A 61 3.83 3.09 16.33
CA GLN A 61 3.59 3.44 17.74
C GLN A 61 2.38 4.36 17.90
N GLN A 62 2.16 5.29 16.96
CA GLN A 62 0.93 6.09 16.96
C GLN A 62 -0.30 5.22 16.67
N LEU A 63 -0.19 4.25 15.76
CA LEU A 63 -1.27 3.30 15.48
C LEU A 63 -1.62 2.45 16.71
N GLU A 64 -0.63 2.00 17.47
CA GLU A 64 -0.85 1.28 18.73
C GLU A 64 -1.63 2.13 19.75
N ALA A 65 -1.27 3.41 19.90
CA ALA A 65 -2.02 4.34 20.74
C ALA A 65 -3.47 4.55 20.23
N ASP A 66 -3.66 4.66 18.91
CA ASP A 66 -4.99 4.77 18.31
C ASP A 66 -5.83 3.50 18.51
N LEU A 67 -5.19 2.32 18.56
CA LEU A 67 -5.85 1.03 18.78
C LEU A 67 -6.41 0.88 20.20
N GLU A 68 -6.08 1.75 21.16
CA GLU A 68 -6.75 1.82 22.46
C GLU A 68 -8.24 2.23 22.32
N HIS A 69 -8.61 2.85 21.21
CA HIS A 69 -9.97 3.29 20.96
C HIS A 69 -10.85 2.17 20.37
N LYS A 70 -11.91 1.80 21.12
CA LYS A 70 -12.89 0.78 20.73
C LYS A 70 -13.43 0.86 19.29
N PRO A 71 -13.75 2.04 18.72
CA PRO A 71 -14.24 2.12 17.34
C PRO A 71 -13.23 1.59 16.32
N LEU A 72 -11.92 1.83 16.54
CA LEU A 72 -10.90 1.30 15.66
C LEU A 72 -10.76 -0.22 15.82
N GLN A 73 -10.75 -0.71 17.06
CA GLN A 73 -10.73 -2.15 17.37
C GLN A 73 -11.87 -2.90 16.66
N GLN A 74 -13.09 -2.37 16.74
CA GLN A 74 -14.26 -2.90 16.06
C GLN A 74 -14.14 -2.85 14.53
N TRP A 75 -13.52 -1.80 14.00
CA TRP A 75 -13.34 -1.67 12.55
C TRP A 75 -12.25 -2.60 12.01
N VAL A 76 -11.15 -2.83 12.75
CA VAL A 76 -10.11 -3.78 12.33
C VAL A 76 -10.47 -5.24 12.65
N GLY A 77 -11.39 -5.46 13.61
CA GLY A 77 -11.88 -6.77 13.99
C GLY A 77 -11.04 -7.46 15.08
N VAL A 78 -10.67 -6.71 16.12
CA VAL A 78 -9.93 -7.22 17.30
C VAL A 78 -10.65 -6.86 18.60
N ASP A 79 -10.39 -7.65 19.65
CA ASP A 79 -10.99 -7.46 20.98
C ASP A 79 -10.17 -6.53 21.91
N GLY A 80 -8.97 -6.13 21.48
CA GLY A 80 -8.09 -5.25 22.24
C GLY A 80 -6.95 -4.67 21.37
N PRO A 81 -6.18 -3.71 21.90
CA PRO A 81 -5.03 -3.16 21.22
C PRO A 81 -3.92 -4.22 21.08
N PHE A 82 -3.02 -4.01 20.12
CA PHE A 82 -1.86 -4.87 19.93
C PHE A 82 -0.65 -4.04 19.52
N SER A 83 0.54 -4.57 19.82
CA SER A 83 1.78 -3.81 19.76
C SER A 83 2.28 -3.53 18.35
N ASP A 84 3.13 -2.50 18.22
CA ASP A 84 3.83 -2.22 16.96
C ASP A 84 4.74 -3.36 16.52
N ASP A 85 5.24 -4.17 17.44
CA ASP A 85 5.99 -5.40 17.15
C ASP A 85 5.13 -6.45 16.42
N ALA A 86 3.87 -6.63 16.81
CA ALA A 86 2.96 -7.56 16.14
C ALA A 86 2.69 -7.13 14.69
N LEU A 87 2.54 -5.82 14.45
CA LEU A 87 2.44 -5.25 13.10
C LEU A 87 3.68 -5.56 12.27
N ARG A 88 4.87 -5.24 12.82
CA ARG A 88 6.16 -5.46 12.12
C ARG A 88 6.36 -6.93 11.77
N TYR A 89 6.12 -7.82 12.72
CA TYR A 89 6.37 -9.25 12.54
C TYR A 89 5.47 -9.85 11.45
N SER A 90 4.19 -9.49 11.43
CA SER A 90 3.26 -9.90 10.37
C SER A 90 3.67 -9.35 9.00
N LEU A 91 3.96 -8.05 8.92
CA LEU A 91 4.27 -7.38 7.65
C LEU A 91 5.56 -7.87 7.00
N CYS A 92 6.54 -8.34 7.78
CA CYS A 92 7.78 -8.94 7.25
C CYS A 92 7.55 -10.20 6.42
N GLY A 93 6.48 -10.96 6.70
CA GLY A 93 6.15 -12.21 6.03
C GLY A 93 4.80 -12.18 5.30
N PHE A 94 4.29 -10.99 4.97
CA PHE A 94 2.96 -10.85 4.37
C PHE A 94 2.92 -11.41 2.95
N ASP A 95 1.89 -12.19 2.64
CA ASP A 95 1.73 -12.72 1.29
C ASP A 95 1.29 -11.61 0.32
N LEU A 96 2.15 -11.33 -0.66
CA LEU A 96 1.92 -10.28 -1.64
C LEU A 96 0.97 -10.72 -2.76
N ALA A 97 0.83 -12.03 -3.03
CA ALA A 97 0.03 -12.49 -4.16
C ALA A 97 -1.48 -12.14 -4.00
N PRO A 98 -2.12 -12.34 -2.83
CA PRO A 98 -3.49 -11.87 -2.59
C PRO A 98 -3.62 -10.34 -2.67
N LEU A 99 -2.60 -9.58 -2.23
CA LEU A 99 -2.58 -8.12 -2.33
C LEU A 99 -2.53 -7.64 -3.79
N GLU A 100 -1.72 -8.27 -4.63
CA GLU A 100 -1.66 -7.99 -6.06
C GLU A 100 -3.00 -8.29 -6.74
N GLN A 101 -3.64 -9.41 -6.38
CA GLN A 101 -4.98 -9.74 -6.87
C GLN A 101 -6.03 -8.71 -6.45
N MET A 102 -5.93 -8.21 -5.21
CA MET A 102 -6.79 -7.12 -4.71
C MET A 102 -6.60 -5.84 -5.54
N LEU A 103 -5.36 -5.46 -5.88
CA LEU A 103 -5.07 -4.32 -6.75
C LEU A 103 -5.69 -4.48 -8.14
N VAL A 104 -5.58 -5.66 -8.74
CA VAL A 104 -6.21 -5.99 -10.03
C VAL A 104 -7.73 -5.86 -9.95
N ARG A 105 -8.34 -6.37 -8.87
CA ARG A 105 -9.78 -6.28 -8.63
C ARG A 105 -10.24 -4.82 -8.54
N VAL A 106 -9.54 -3.99 -7.76
CA VAL A 106 -9.83 -2.55 -7.61
C VAL A 106 -9.81 -1.87 -8.98
N ASN A 107 -8.77 -2.09 -9.79
CA ASN A 107 -8.66 -1.50 -11.12
C ASN A 107 -9.77 -1.95 -12.08
N ARG A 108 -10.18 -3.23 -12.02
CA ARG A 108 -11.31 -3.75 -12.81
C ARG A 108 -12.64 -3.09 -12.41
N VAL A 109 -12.87 -2.90 -11.12
CA VAL A 109 -14.06 -2.19 -10.61
C VAL A 109 -14.07 -0.74 -11.08
N LEU A 110 -12.95 -0.03 -10.96
CA LEU A 110 -12.81 1.35 -11.46
C LEU A 110 -13.11 1.45 -12.97
N LYS A 111 -12.55 0.53 -13.77
CA LYS A 111 -12.81 0.44 -15.21
C LYS A 111 -14.30 0.21 -15.50
N ARG A 112 -14.94 -0.75 -14.81
CA ARG A 112 -16.37 -1.09 -14.96
C ARG A 112 -17.27 0.09 -14.61
N ASN A 113 -16.91 0.85 -13.56
CA ASN A 113 -17.63 2.03 -13.13
C ASN A 113 -17.31 3.27 -13.98
N LYS A 114 -16.58 3.11 -15.10
CA LYS A 114 -16.22 4.18 -16.04
C LYS A 114 -15.40 5.30 -15.41
N ALA A 115 -14.71 5.04 -14.30
CA ALA A 115 -13.88 6.03 -13.60
C ALA A 115 -12.74 6.60 -14.48
N PHE A 116 -12.35 5.88 -15.53
CA PHE A 116 -11.30 6.30 -16.46
C PHE A 116 -11.83 6.96 -17.74
N GLN A 117 -13.15 7.17 -17.89
CA GLN A 117 -13.76 7.60 -19.14
C GLN A 117 -13.33 9.01 -19.56
N GLU A 118 -13.33 9.97 -18.62
CA GLU A 118 -12.94 11.36 -18.86
C GLU A 118 -11.47 11.48 -19.31
N GLY A 119 -10.63 10.56 -18.84
CA GLY A 119 -9.20 10.54 -19.11
C GLY A 119 -8.76 9.80 -20.36
N ARG A 120 -9.67 9.46 -21.27
CA ARG A 120 -9.30 8.70 -22.47
C ARG A 120 -8.66 9.60 -23.52
N VAL A 121 -7.49 9.20 -24.00
CA VAL A 121 -6.80 9.86 -25.12
C VAL A 121 -6.98 8.99 -26.35
N GLN A 122 -7.72 9.49 -27.35
CA GLN A 122 -8.05 8.73 -28.57
C GLN A 122 -8.64 7.33 -28.27
N GLY A 123 -9.54 7.27 -27.28
CA GLY A 123 -10.18 6.01 -26.86
C GLY A 123 -9.30 5.10 -25.98
N ARG A 124 -8.03 5.44 -25.74
CA ARG A 124 -7.10 4.66 -24.92
C ARG A 124 -6.94 5.24 -23.51
N ILE A 125 -6.60 4.38 -22.56
CA ILE A 125 -6.14 4.78 -21.22
C ILE A 125 -4.62 4.77 -21.29
N VAL A 126 -3.98 5.84 -20.80
CA VAL A 126 -2.52 5.95 -20.80
C VAL A 126 -2.00 5.68 -19.40
N ALA A 127 -1.04 4.78 -19.31
CA ALA A 127 -0.27 4.52 -18.10
C ALA A 127 1.20 4.89 -18.34
N ALA A 128 1.86 5.37 -17.29
CA ALA A 128 3.28 5.62 -17.26
C ALA A 128 4.00 4.52 -16.48
N LEU A 129 5.21 4.21 -16.91
CA LEU A 129 6.19 3.43 -16.15
C LEU A 129 7.21 4.42 -15.62
N ASP A 130 7.40 4.44 -14.30
CA ASP A 130 8.37 5.31 -13.68
C ASP A 130 9.11 4.60 -12.54
N GLY A 131 10.40 4.91 -12.45
CA GLY A 131 11.33 4.32 -11.50
C GLY A 131 11.56 5.22 -10.30
N ILE A 132 11.34 4.71 -9.10
CA ILE A 132 11.39 5.49 -7.86
C ILE A 132 12.24 4.80 -6.78
N GLU A 133 13.01 5.58 -6.03
CA GLU A 133 13.58 5.13 -4.76
C GLU A 133 12.51 5.14 -3.68
N VAL A 134 12.16 3.97 -3.17
CA VAL A 134 11.06 3.80 -2.21
C VAL A 134 11.56 3.93 -0.78
N LEU A 135 12.76 3.41 -0.52
CA LEU A 135 13.33 3.30 0.82
C LEU A 135 14.85 3.52 0.74
N SER A 136 15.39 4.23 1.72
CA SER A 136 16.84 4.22 1.98
C SER A 136 17.13 4.24 3.47
N SER A 137 18.25 3.63 3.86
CA SER A 137 18.66 3.49 5.26
C SER A 137 20.18 3.45 5.37
N TYR A 138 20.69 4.00 6.47
CA TYR A 138 22.09 3.88 6.87
C TYR A 138 22.32 2.77 7.90
N SER A 139 21.25 2.16 8.43
CA SER A 139 21.29 1.23 9.56
C SER A 139 20.61 -0.11 9.31
N ARG A 140 19.74 -0.20 8.31
CA ARG A 140 19.01 -1.41 7.94
C ARG A 140 19.36 -1.82 6.52
N SER A 141 19.61 -3.10 6.32
CA SER A 141 19.87 -3.72 5.03
C SER A 141 19.18 -5.08 4.94
N CYS A 142 19.01 -5.56 3.71
CA CYS A 142 18.64 -6.93 3.39
C CYS A 142 19.47 -7.39 2.18
N ASP A 143 19.36 -8.66 1.84
CA ASP A 143 20.01 -9.30 0.69
C ASP A 143 19.59 -8.68 -0.66
N GLN A 144 18.42 -8.02 -0.71
CA GLN A 144 17.89 -7.36 -1.90
C GLN A 144 18.23 -5.86 -1.98
N CYS A 145 18.96 -5.30 -1.01
CA CYS A 145 19.33 -3.89 -1.01
C CYS A 145 20.35 -3.56 -2.10
N ARG A 146 20.23 -2.35 -2.65
CA ARG A 146 21.30 -1.71 -3.42
C ARG A 146 22.15 -0.86 -2.49
N GLU A 147 23.40 -0.63 -2.87
CA GLU A 147 24.36 0.10 -2.06
C GLU A 147 24.89 1.33 -2.80
N ARG A 148 25.07 2.43 -2.07
CA ARG A 148 25.82 3.61 -2.53
C ARG A 148 26.66 4.17 -1.39
N ARG A 149 27.79 4.77 -1.73
CA ARG A 149 28.56 5.57 -0.76
C ARG A 149 28.09 7.03 -0.83
N VAL A 150 27.72 7.60 0.30
CA VAL A 150 27.28 8.99 0.44
C VAL A 150 28.34 9.74 1.23
N LYS A 151 28.84 10.84 0.67
CA LYS A 151 29.81 11.73 1.31
C LYS A 151 29.09 12.87 2.00
N TYR A 152 29.51 13.21 3.20
CA TYR A 152 29.02 14.34 3.97
C TYR A 152 30.18 15.06 4.62
N THR A 153 30.08 16.38 4.70
CA THR A 153 31.02 17.22 5.44
C THR A 153 30.57 17.25 6.88
N ALA A 154 31.42 16.80 7.80
CA ALA A 154 31.18 16.91 9.22
C ALA A 154 31.40 18.35 9.71
N ASP A 155 30.93 18.64 10.92
CA ASP A 155 31.00 19.97 11.51
C ASP A 155 32.45 20.46 11.71
N ASP A 156 33.41 19.54 11.76
CA ASP A 156 34.87 19.81 11.81
C ASP A 156 35.51 20.05 10.43
N GLY A 157 34.70 20.05 9.36
CA GLY A 157 35.14 20.25 7.97
C GLY A 157 35.69 18.99 7.29
N HIS A 158 35.77 17.85 7.99
CA HIS A 158 36.26 16.61 7.40
C HIS A 158 35.16 15.95 6.57
N THR A 159 35.53 15.42 5.40
CA THR A 159 34.62 14.60 4.58
C THR A 159 34.57 13.20 5.15
N ILE A 160 33.38 12.73 5.51
CA ILE A 160 33.15 11.36 5.94
C ILE A 160 32.25 10.68 4.91
N GLU A 161 32.50 9.40 4.67
CA GLU A 161 31.76 8.57 3.74
C GLU A 161 30.98 7.49 4.51
N ARG A 162 29.68 7.34 4.19
CA ARG A 162 28.82 6.27 4.74
C ARG A 162 28.25 5.42 3.62
N LEU A 163 28.16 4.13 3.89
CA LEU A 163 27.39 3.21 3.08
C LEU A 163 25.90 3.43 3.36
N GLN A 164 25.11 3.58 2.30
CA GLN A 164 23.66 3.68 2.36
C GLN A 164 23.04 2.55 1.54
N TYR A 165 22.09 1.86 2.15
CA TYR A 165 21.29 0.82 1.54
C TYR A 165 19.98 1.41 1.04
N TYR A 166 19.52 1.01 -0.15
CA TYR A 166 18.29 1.54 -0.71
C TYR A 166 17.58 0.54 -1.62
N HIS A 167 16.26 0.71 -1.77
CA HIS A 167 15.42 -0.03 -2.69
C HIS A 167 14.80 0.90 -3.72
N ARG A 168 14.78 0.45 -4.97
CA ARG A 168 14.02 1.08 -6.05
C ARG A 168 12.93 0.16 -6.54
N ALA A 169 11.86 0.73 -7.04
CA ALA A 169 10.80 0.02 -7.72
C ALA A 169 10.39 0.76 -8.98
N VAL A 170 9.87 0.02 -9.96
CA VAL A 170 9.15 0.58 -11.09
C VAL A 170 7.66 0.47 -10.81
N GLY A 171 6.94 1.58 -10.87
CA GLY A 171 5.49 1.63 -10.79
C GLY A 171 4.89 1.76 -12.18
N CYS A 172 3.80 1.04 -12.46
CA CYS A 172 2.94 1.30 -13.62
C CYS A 172 1.66 1.99 -13.14
N GLN A 173 1.45 3.25 -13.50
CA GLN A 173 0.34 4.06 -13.01
C GLN A 173 -0.49 4.63 -14.15
N ILE A 174 -1.82 4.61 -14.05
CA ILE A 174 -2.66 5.38 -14.97
C ILE A 174 -2.42 6.87 -14.74
N VAL A 175 -2.09 7.61 -15.80
CA VAL A 175 -1.78 9.05 -15.72
C VAL A 175 -2.80 9.93 -16.42
N SER A 176 -3.58 9.37 -17.36
CA SER A 176 -4.50 10.17 -18.18
C SER A 176 -5.84 10.47 -17.52
N SER A 177 -6.15 9.85 -16.38
CA SER A 177 -7.46 9.93 -15.70
C SER A 177 -7.39 10.76 -14.40
N PRO A 178 -8.50 11.36 -13.94
CA PRO A 178 -8.58 12.00 -12.62
C PRO A 178 -8.25 11.00 -11.49
N VAL A 179 -8.74 9.77 -11.61
CA VAL A 179 -8.32 8.66 -10.74
C VAL A 179 -7.09 8.00 -11.36
N LYS A 180 -5.98 7.98 -10.61
CA LYS A 180 -4.66 7.54 -11.05
C LYS A 180 -4.15 6.33 -10.25
N PRO A 181 -4.86 5.18 -10.31
CA PRO A 181 -4.43 4.01 -9.56
C PRO A 181 -3.12 3.44 -10.14
N LEU A 182 -2.35 2.79 -9.28
CA LEU A 182 -1.31 1.87 -9.71
C LEU A 182 -1.95 0.63 -10.32
N LEU A 183 -1.33 0.12 -11.38
CA LEU A 183 -1.67 -1.14 -12.03
C LEU A 183 -0.82 -2.28 -11.49
N ALA A 184 0.46 -2.02 -11.26
CA ALA A 184 1.42 -2.93 -10.63
C ALA A 184 2.66 -2.16 -10.16
N ILE A 185 3.45 -2.80 -9.31
CA ILE A 185 4.78 -2.35 -8.88
C ILE A 185 5.74 -3.53 -9.07
N GLU A 186 6.99 -3.24 -9.41
CA GLU A 186 8.05 -4.25 -9.43
C GLU A 186 9.32 -3.71 -8.78
N TRP A 187 9.89 -4.48 -7.85
CA TRP A 187 11.18 -4.16 -7.25
C TRP A 187 12.31 -4.30 -8.27
N VAL A 188 13.21 -3.31 -8.27
CA VAL A 188 14.47 -3.38 -9.00
C VAL A 188 15.45 -4.22 -8.17
N ARG A 189 15.77 -5.41 -8.66
CA ARG A 189 16.66 -6.39 -8.01
C ARG A 189 18.12 -5.91 -7.98
N PRO A 190 18.97 -6.50 -7.13
CA PRO A 190 20.41 -6.28 -7.20
C PRO A 190 20.96 -6.64 -8.59
N GLY A 191 21.75 -5.73 -9.17
CA GLY A 191 22.43 -5.95 -10.45
C GLY A 191 21.61 -5.63 -11.72
N GLU A 192 20.32 -5.31 -11.62
CA GLU A 192 19.51 -4.93 -12.78
C GLU A 192 19.25 -3.41 -12.89
N GLY A 193 18.91 -2.98 -14.11
CA GLY A 193 18.42 -1.65 -14.42
C GLY A 193 16.90 -1.53 -14.29
N GLU A 194 16.40 -0.29 -14.32
CA GLU A 194 14.96 -0.01 -14.24
C GLU A 194 14.20 -0.49 -15.47
N ASP A 195 14.84 -0.46 -16.64
CA ASP A 195 14.32 -1.01 -17.88
C ASP A 195 14.00 -2.51 -17.78
N THR A 196 14.89 -3.28 -17.15
CA THR A 196 14.72 -4.71 -16.93
C THR A 196 13.55 -4.99 -15.99
N ALA A 197 13.45 -4.25 -14.89
CA ALA A 197 12.32 -4.32 -13.97
C ALA A 197 11.00 -3.90 -14.65
N ALA A 198 11.03 -2.84 -15.48
CA ALA A 198 9.86 -2.34 -16.20
C ALA A 198 9.32 -3.37 -17.22
N LEU A 199 10.20 -4.00 -18.00
CA LEU A 199 9.82 -5.06 -18.93
C LEU A 199 9.23 -6.28 -18.19
N ARG A 200 9.82 -6.67 -17.05
CA ARG A 200 9.29 -7.74 -16.21
C ARG A 200 7.93 -7.40 -15.57
N LEU A 201 7.71 -6.13 -15.21
CA LEU A 201 6.41 -5.64 -14.77
C LEU A 201 5.38 -5.76 -15.90
N LEU A 202 5.69 -5.24 -17.09
CA LEU A 202 4.78 -5.28 -18.24
C LEU A 202 4.38 -6.71 -18.62
N ALA A 203 5.33 -7.65 -18.58
CA ALA A 203 5.07 -9.06 -18.90
C ALA A 203 4.08 -9.74 -17.94
N ARG A 204 3.88 -9.22 -16.72
CA ARG A 204 2.96 -9.77 -15.71
C ARG A 204 1.63 -9.04 -15.63
N LEU A 205 1.46 -7.92 -16.34
CA LEU A 205 0.19 -7.21 -16.32
C LEU A 205 -0.92 -8.12 -16.88
N PRO A 206 -2.05 -8.27 -16.15
CA PRO A 206 -3.15 -9.08 -16.64
C PRO A 206 -3.75 -8.46 -17.90
N GLN A 207 -4.14 -9.33 -18.85
CA GLN A 207 -4.84 -8.95 -20.07
C GLN A 207 -6.21 -8.31 -19.77
#